data_AF-A0A7C7HYC1-F1
#
_entry.id   AF-A0A7C7HYC1-F1
#
_cell.length_a   1.000
_cell.length_b   1.000
_cell.length_c   1.000
_cell.angle_alpha   90.00
_cell.angle_beta   90.00
_cell.angle_gamma   90.00
#
_symmetry.space_group_name_H-M   'P 1'
#
loop_
_entity.id
_entity.type
_entity.pdbx_description
1 polymer ?
#
loop_
_entity_poly.entity_id
_entity_poly.type
_entity_poly.pdbx_seq_one_letter_code
_entity_poly.pdbx_strand_id
1 'polypeptide(L)'
;MAIQKSFNTFPTLFLLMVFLITGCEEYLSDDSFLSTEADSYSGFMTNGWAAFSGGEYDDALTAFQSAAERDATQPEVYLGLGWSQLRLMNAVNAGSNFQKVISFAFLDETNSVQLLNHAHAGLTFLELVNANYESVISFGSKVISSDSNYEFDKDNTINAASVLNTVAEAHYYLNQISDAFEISIGLGRSFATVTNATDTAKVTLYYDNSIIDGLVNATVTNETHLLITVENATISGLTYGITEIYEGTNRFDII
;
A
#
# COMPACT_ATOMS: atom_id res chain seq x y z
N MET A 1 -32.40 75.07 53.86
CA MET A 1 -31.00 74.77 54.24
C MET A 1 -30.65 73.43 53.61
N ALA A 2 -29.96 73.43 52.48
CA ALA A 2 -29.52 72.22 51.78
C ALA A 2 -28.04 72.42 51.42
N ILE A 3 -27.18 71.55 51.96
CA ILE A 3 -25.73 71.57 51.78
C ILE A 3 -25.41 70.65 50.61
N GLN A 4 -24.89 71.23 49.54
CA GLN A 4 -24.35 70.52 48.38
C GLN A 4 -22.97 69.97 48.75
N LYS A 5 -22.83 68.65 48.93
CA LYS A 5 -21.53 67.98 49.03
C LYS A 5 -21.01 67.71 47.63
N SER A 6 -19.93 68.38 47.25
CA SER A 6 -19.13 68.04 46.08
C SER A 6 -18.43 66.69 46.32
N PHE A 7 -18.78 65.68 45.53
CA PHE A 7 -18.06 64.42 45.48
C PHE A 7 -16.80 64.63 44.64
N ASN A 8 -15.64 64.65 45.30
CA ASN A 8 -14.33 64.66 44.65
C ASN A 8 -14.10 63.30 43.96
N THR A 9 -14.32 63.22 42.65
CA THR A 9 -14.06 62.03 41.81
C THR A 9 -12.59 61.92 41.35
N PHE A 10 -11.72 62.84 41.78
CA PHE A 10 -10.34 62.91 41.33
C PHE A 10 -9.39 61.79 41.85
N PRO A 11 -9.54 61.19 43.04
CA PRO A 11 -8.55 60.21 43.52
C PRO A 11 -8.82 58.78 43.02
N THR A 12 -10.06 58.46 42.61
CA THR A 12 -10.46 57.12 42.14
C THR A 12 -10.07 56.84 40.69
N LEU A 13 -9.99 57.87 39.84
CA LEU A 13 -9.57 57.70 38.45
C LEU A 13 -8.05 57.46 38.34
N PHE A 14 -7.27 58.07 39.24
CA PHE A 14 -5.81 57.91 39.28
C PHE A 14 -5.39 56.52 39.79
N LEU A 15 -6.13 55.95 40.75
CA LEU A 15 -5.86 54.61 41.27
C LEU A 15 -6.15 53.50 40.25
N LEU A 16 -7.17 53.68 39.41
CA LEU A 16 -7.52 52.75 38.33
C LEU A 16 -6.52 52.83 37.16
N MET A 17 -5.96 54.00 36.92
CA MET A 17 -4.92 54.21 35.90
C MET A 17 -3.60 53.56 36.32
N VAL A 18 -3.21 53.65 37.60
CA VAL A 18 -2.00 53.00 38.15
C VAL A 18 -2.07 51.46 38.08
N PHE A 19 -3.26 50.87 38.22
CA PHE A 19 -3.47 49.42 38.03
C PHE A 19 -3.37 48.96 36.57
N LEU A 20 -3.59 49.87 35.60
CA LEU A 20 -3.47 49.56 34.17
C LEU A 20 -2.03 49.67 33.63
N ILE A 21 -1.16 50.46 34.27
CA ILE A 21 0.27 50.58 33.91
C ILE A 21 1.19 49.58 34.63
N THR A 22 0.68 48.81 35.60
CA THR A 22 1.44 47.75 36.29
C THR A 22 0.99 46.34 35.91
N GLY A 23 0.09 46.23 34.93
CA GLY A 23 -0.56 44.97 34.55
C GLY A 23 0.02 44.26 33.32
N CYS A 24 1.05 44.78 32.66
CA CYS A 24 1.65 44.13 31.49
C CYS A 24 3.16 44.38 31.44
N GLU A 25 3.87 43.37 30.92
CA GLU A 25 5.32 43.28 30.71
C GLU A 25 6.12 42.79 31.93
N GLU A 26 6.08 41.47 32.17
CA GLU A 26 7.28 40.66 32.52
C GLU A 26 6.96 39.19 32.90
N TYR A 27 5.82 38.60 32.50
CA TYR A 27 5.47 37.24 32.96
C TYR A 27 4.91 36.26 31.91
N LEU A 28 5.07 36.52 30.61
CA LEU A 28 4.62 35.57 29.55
C LEU A 28 5.51 35.53 28.28
N SER A 29 6.77 35.95 28.35
CA SER A 29 7.74 35.73 27.26
C SER A 29 8.87 34.87 27.78
N ASP A 30 8.59 33.59 28.03
CA ASP A 30 9.68 32.60 28.10
C ASP A 30 10.15 32.34 26.67
N ASP A 31 10.86 33.33 26.11
CA ASP A 31 11.45 33.29 24.77
C ASP A 31 12.57 32.25 24.66
N SER A 32 12.79 31.44 25.72
CA SER A 32 13.68 30.30 25.68
C SER A 32 13.30 29.32 24.56
N PHE A 33 12.01 29.19 24.22
CA PHE A 33 11.55 28.38 23.08
C PHE A 33 12.00 28.95 21.72
N LEU A 34 12.20 30.27 21.63
CA LEU A 34 12.77 30.92 20.44
C LEU A 34 14.31 30.82 20.40
N SER A 35 14.94 30.36 21.49
CA SER A 35 16.39 30.26 21.61
C SER A 35 16.95 28.85 21.32
N THR A 36 16.10 27.83 21.25
CA THR A 36 16.46 26.51 20.75
C THR A 36 16.35 26.49 19.23
N GLU A 37 17.36 25.95 18.55
CA GLU A 37 17.30 25.72 17.10
C GLU A 37 16.09 24.83 16.82
N ALA A 38 15.10 25.37 16.08
CA ALA A 38 13.90 24.62 15.77
C ALA A 38 14.28 23.41 14.93
N ASP A 39 13.77 22.23 15.30
CA ASP A 39 14.03 21.01 14.55
C ASP A 39 13.65 21.21 13.07
N SER A 40 14.60 20.86 12.21
CA SER A 40 14.47 20.95 10.76
C SER A 40 13.60 19.81 10.21
N TYR A 41 13.15 19.96 8.97
CA TYR A 41 12.55 18.86 8.21
C TYR A 41 13.39 17.58 8.30
N SER A 42 14.71 17.69 8.06
CA SER A 42 15.62 16.53 8.09
C SER A 42 15.76 15.90 9.48
N GLY A 43 15.70 16.70 10.54
CA GLY A 43 15.68 16.21 11.92
C GLY A 43 14.45 15.38 12.20
N PHE A 44 13.26 15.90 11.86
CA PHE A 44 12.01 15.15 12.00
C PHE A 44 11.95 13.89 11.13
N MET A 45 12.44 13.93 9.89
CA MET A 45 12.52 12.74 9.03
C MET A 45 13.43 11.66 9.62
N THR A 46 14.59 12.06 10.17
CA THR A 46 15.53 11.14 10.82
C THR A 46 14.89 10.47 12.04
N ASN A 47 14.25 11.27 12.89
CA ASN A 47 13.55 10.77 14.08
C ASN A 47 12.38 9.85 13.69
N GLY A 48 11.59 10.23 12.67
CA GLY A 48 10.46 9.44 12.19
C GLY A 48 10.89 8.08 11.66
N TRP A 49 11.94 8.02 10.83
CA TRP A 49 12.45 6.75 10.33
C TRP A 49 13.12 5.89 11.41
N ALA A 50 13.80 6.52 12.38
CA ALA A 50 14.36 5.81 13.53
C ALA A 50 13.26 5.17 14.39
N ALA A 51 12.22 5.92 14.74
CA ALA A 51 11.06 5.42 15.47
C ALA A 51 10.32 4.31 14.68
N PHE A 52 10.10 4.52 13.37
CA PHE A 52 9.46 3.52 12.51
C PHE A 52 10.23 2.20 12.50
N SER A 53 11.55 2.26 12.30
CA SER A 53 12.43 1.08 12.28
C SER A 53 12.51 0.41 13.66
N GLY A 54 12.32 1.18 14.74
CA GLY A 54 12.20 0.69 16.12
C GLY A 54 10.84 0.06 16.45
N GLY A 55 9.85 0.16 15.56
CA GLY A 55 8.47 -0.30 15.81
C GLY A 55 7.61 0.68 16.61
N GLU A 56 8.11 1.89 16.86
CA GLU A 56 7.44 2.97 17.59
C GLU A 56 6.57 3.80 16.63
N TYR A 57 5.52 3.18 16.09
CA TYR A 57 4.77 3.75 14.95
C TYR A 57 3.98 5.02 15.27
N ASP A 58 3.51 5.20 16.51
CA ASP A 58 2.85 6.44 16.95
C ASP A 58 3.85 7.61 17.04
N ASP A 59 5.07 7.35 17.53
CA ASP A 59 6.14 8.35 17.59
C ASP A 59 6.65 8.68 16.18
N ALA A 60 6.78 7.68 15.32
CA ALA A 60 7.10 7.86 13.91
C ALA A 60 6.06 8.74 13.22
N LEU A 61 4.77 8.43 13.42
CA LEU A 61 3.67 9.22 12.87
C LEU A 61 3.74 10.68 13.32
N THR A 62 3.99 10.93 14.61
CA THR A 62 4.14 12.27 15.18
C THR A 62 5.31 13.02 14.53
N ALA A 63 6.47 12.38 14.43
CA ALA A 63 7.66 12.98 13.82
C ALA A 63 7.43 13.31 12.34
N PHE A 64 6.84 12.41 11.55
CA PHE A 64 6.53 12.70 10.15
C PHE A 64 5.46 13.78 9.98
N GLN A 65 4.50 13.91 10.90
CA GLN A 65 3.56 15.05 10.90
C GLN A 65 4.30 16.37 11.09
N SER A 66 5.22 16.44 12.06
CA SER A 66 6.07 17.62 12.25
C SER A 66 6.98 17.91 11.05
N ALA A 67 7.51 16.89 10.38
CA ALA A 67 8.25 17.07 9.12
C ALA A 67 7.36 17.67 8.02
N ALA A 68 6.12 17.19 7.87
CA ALA A 68 5.19 17.68 6.85
C ALA A 68 4.76 19.14 7.12
N GLU A 69 4.71 19.56 8.39
CA GLU A 69 4.50 20.96 8.78
C GLU A 69 5.69 21.86 8.41
N ARG A 70 6.92 21.33 8.36
CA ARG A 70 8.12 22.07 7.95
C ARG A 70 8.21 22.20 6.43
N ASP A 71 7.97 21.10 5.71
CA ASP A 71 7.96 21.10 4.24
C ASP A 71 6.98 20.05 3.70
N ALA A 72 5.81 20.51 3.27
CA ALA A 72 4.76 19.67 2.71
C ALA A 72 5.00 19.27 1.24
N THR A 73 6.06 19.77 0.59
CA THR A 73 6.37 19.48 -0.82
C THR A 73 7.22 18.22 -0.99
N GLN A 74 7.79 17.70 0.09
CA GLN A 74 8.65 16.52 0.05
C GLN A 74 7.82 15.23 0.00
N PRO A 75 7.92 14.40 -1.05
CA PRO A 75 7.13 13.18 -1.17
C PRO A 75 7.47 12.13 -0.08
N GLU A 76 8.72 12.08 0.38
CA GLU A 76 9.20 11.10 1.36
C GLU A 76 8.45 11.19 2.71
N VAL A 77 8.03 12.39 3.13
CA VAL A 77 7.27 12.53 4.39
C VAL A 77 5.94 11.79 4.34
N TYR A 78 5.27 11.83 3.19
CA TYR A 78 4.02 11.09 3.00
C TYR A 78 4.25 9.58 2.94
N LEU A 79 5.43 9.14 2.50
CA LEU A 79 5.80 7.73 2.55
C LEU A 79 5.90 7.26 4.01
N GLY A 80 6.59 8.02 4.87
CA GLY A 80 6.69 7.75 6.31
C GLY A 80 5.33 7.75 7.01
N LEU A 81 4.48 8.74 6.72
CA LEU A 81 3.10 8.79 7.22
C LEU A 81 2.30 7.56 6.78
N GLY A 82 2.37 7.18 5.50
CA GLY A 82 1.65 6.06 4.93
C GLY A 82 2.01 4.73 5.61
N TRP A 83 3.31 4.44 5.74
CA TRP A 83 3.78 3.23 6.40
C TRP A 83 3.46 3.18 7.89
N SER A 84 3.65 4.29 8.61
CA SER A 84 3.31 4.37 10.04
C SER A 84 1.82 4.13 10.26
N GLN A 85 0.97 4.74 9.45
CA GLN A 85 -0.48 4.56 9.54
C GLN A 85 -0.92 3.15 9.16
N LEU A 86 -0.29 2.53 8.16
CA LEU A 86 -0.58 1.14 7.81
C LEU A 86 -0.26 0.19 8.96
N ARG A 87 0.88 0.40 9.64
CA ARG A 87 1.28 -0.36 10.84
C ARG A 87 0.33 -0.14 12.02
N LEU A 88 -0.24 1.05 12.13
CA LEU A 88 -1.29 1.40 13.10
C LEU A 88 -2.70 0.98 12.65
N MET A 89 -2.82 0.19 11.58
CA MET A 89 -4.09 -0.27 11.00
C MET A 89 -5.05 0.85 10.57
N ASN A 90 -4.53 2.05 10.32
CA ASN A 90 -5.29 3.18 9.79
C ASN A 90 -5.22 3.19 8.25
N ALA A 91 -5.90 2.22 7.63
CA ALA A 91 -5.84 1.99 6.19
C ALA A 91 -6.27 3.21 5.36
N VAL A 92 -7.30 3.95 5.79
CA VAL A 92 -7.81 5.11 5.04
C VAL A 92 -6.74 6.19 4.92
N ASN A 93 -6.11 6.57 6.02
CA ASN A 93 -5.07 7.60 5.99
C ASN A 93 -3.80 7.09 5.31
N ALA A 94 -3.44 5.82 5.53
CA ALA A 94 -2.28 5.20 4.89
C ALA A 94 -2.39 5.28 3.36
N GLY A 95 -3.54 4.85 2.80
CA GLY A 95 -3.80 4.89 1.37
C GLY A 95 -3.77 6.31 0.80
N SER A 96 -4.34 7.28 1.52
CA SER A 96 -4.27 8.69 1.13
C SER A 96 -2.83 9.19 1.04
N ASN A 97 -1.97 8.84 2.00
CA ASN A 97 -0.59 9.28 2.01
C ASN A 97 0.27 8.56 0.97
N PHE A 98 0.08 7.26 0.72
CA PHE A 98 0.74 6.59 -0.41
C PHE A 98 0.34 7.19 -1.76
N GLN A 99 -0.93 7.58 -1.94
CA GLN A 99 -1.37 8.25 -3.16
C GLN A 99 -0.70 9.63 -3.33
N LYS A 100 -0.45 10.37 -2.24
CA LYS A 100 0.34 11.61 -2.30
C LYS A 100 1.77 11.36 -2.74
N VAL A 101 2.42 10.27 -2.27
CA VAL A 101 3.76 9.89 -2.76
C VAL A 101 3.71 9.70 -4.27
N ILE A 102 2.75 8.93 -4.78
CA ILE A 102 2.60 8.72 -6.23
C ILE A 102 2.39 10.04 -6.99
N SER A 103 1.60 10.95 -6.43
CA SER A 103 1.33 12.25 -7.04
C SER A 103 2.51 13.21 -6.99
N PHE A 104 3.41 13.10 -6.02
CA PHE A 104 4.49 14.07 -5.78
C PHE A 104 5.90 13.51 -5.99
N ALA A 105 6.07 12.21 -6.25
CA ALA A 105 7.39 11.58 -6.42
C ALA A 105 8.23 12.27 -7.51
N PHE A 106 7.60 12.87 -8.52
CA PHE A 106 8.28 13.63 -9.57
C PHE A 106 9.03 14.88 -9.05
N LEU A 107 8.71 15.37 -7.85
CA LEU A 107 9.41 16.49 -7.22
C LEU A 107 10.80 16.09 -6.69
N ASP A 108 11.03 14.80 -6.45
CA ASP A 108 12.34 14.24 -6.10
C ASP A 108 12.80 13.30 -7.22
N GLU A 109 13.31 13.87 -8.31
CA GLU A 109 13.76 13.10 -9.48
C GLU A 109 14.81 12.05 -9.15
N THR A 110 15.61 12.26 -8.09
CA THR A 110 16.67 11.34 -7.70
C THR A 110 16.10 10.07 -7.06
N ASN A 111 15.12 10.21 -6.17
CA ASN A 111 14.55 9.09 -5.42
C ASN A 111 13.18 8.63 -5.95
N SER A 112 12.64 9.27 -6.98
CA SER A 112 11.28 9.04 -7.50
C SER A 112 10.93 7.56 -7.69
N VAL A 113 11.81 6.78 -8.33
CA VAL A 113 11.59 5.34 -8.56
C VAL A 113 11.49 4.57 -7.24
N GLN A 114 12.41 4.84 -6.32
CA GLN A 114 12.42 4.19 -5.00
C GLN A 114 11.17 4.55 -4.19
N LEU A 115 10.79 5.83 -4.16
CA LEU A 115 9.58 6.32 -3.49
C LEU A 115 8.31 5.66 -4.05
N LEU A 116 8.20 5.55 -5.37
CA LEU A 116 7.09 4.88 -6.03
C LEU A 116 7.05 3.39 -5.67
N ASN A 117 8.19 2.69 -5.66
CA ASN A 117 8.23 1.28 -5.28
C ASN A 117 7.82 1.07 -3.82
N HIS A 118 8.29 1.91 -2.90
CA HIS A 118 7.88 1.83 -1.50
C HIS A 118 6.39 2.14 -1.31
N ALA A 119 5.84 3.12 -2.03
CA ALA A 119 4.41 3.42 -1.98
C ALA A 119 3.54 2.30 -2.59
N HIS A 120 3.95 1.75 -3.74
CA HIS A 120 3.25 0.62 -4.36
C HIS A 120 3.31 -0.64 -3.50
N ALA A 121 4.42 -0.92 -2.82
CA ALA A 121 4.51 -2.01 -1.85
C ALA A 121 3.53 -1.79 -0.69
N GLY A 122 3.47 -0.57 -0.13
CA GLY A 122 2.49 -0.19 0.89
C GLY A 122 1.04 -0.40 0.43
N LEU A 123 0.70 0.04 -0.78
CA LEU A 123 -0.62 -0.18 -1.39
C LEU A 123 -0.92 -1.65 -1.65
N THR A 124 0.08 -2.46 -1.99
CA THR A 124 -0.10 -3.91 -2.18
C THR A 124 -0.63 -4.56 -0.89
N PHE A 125 -0.01 -4.27 0.26
CA PHE A 125 -0.47 -4.82 1.55
C PHE A 125 -1.78 -4.19 2.03
N LEU A 126 -1.96 -2.89 1.80
CA LEU A 126 -3.18 -2.18 2.17
C LEU A 126 -4.40 -2.72 1.40
N GLU A 127 -4.25 -2.99 0.11
CA GLU A 127 -5.34 -3.51 -0.72
C GLU A 127 -5.66 -4.96 -0.37
N LEU A 128 -4.70 -5.73 0.16
CA LEU A 128 -4.97 -7.05 0.74
C LEU A 128 -5.89 -6.91 1.96
N VAL A 129 -5.62 -5.94 2.86
CA VAL A 129 -6.49 -5.64 4.01
C VAL A 129 -7.90 -5.25 3.55
N ASN A 130 -8.03 -4.57 2.41
CA ASN A 130 -9.31 -4.19 1.82
C ASN A 130 -9.98 -5.33 1.02
N ALA A 131 -9.36 -6.51 0.92
CA ALA A 131 -9.78 -7.62 0.05
C ALA A 131 -9.96 -7.21 -1.42
N ASN A 132 -9.22 -6.21 -1.88
CA ASN A 132 -9.23 -5.74 -3.26
C ASN A 132 -8.10 -6.42 -4.06
N TYR A 133 -8.30 -7.69 -4.36
CA TYR A 133 -7.27 -8.58 -4.91
C TYR A 133 -6.72 -8.12 -6.28
N GLU A 134 -7.56 -7.52 -7.12
CA GLU A 134 -7.12 -6.95 -8.41
C GLU A 134 -6.09 -5.82 -8.21
N SER A 135 -6.33 -4.94 -7.23
CA SER A 135 -5.37 -3.88 -6.89
C SER A 135 -4.10 -4.43 -6.25
N VAL A 136 -4.18 -5.49 -5.45
CA VAL A 136 -2.99 -6.18 -4.90
C VAL A 136 -2.09 -6.63 -6.03
N ILE A 137 -2.64 -7.32 -7.03
CA ILE A 137 -1.89 -7.80 -8.21
C ILE A 137 -1.33 -6.60 -8.98
N SER A 138 -2.13 -5.56 -9.23
CA SER A 138 -1.70 -4.38 -9.98
C SER A 138 -0.52 -3.65 -9.33
N PHE A 139 -0.60 -3.36 -8.03
CA PHE A 139 0.48 -2.67 -7.31
C PHE A 139 1.69 -3.56 -7.09
N GLY A 140 1.49 -4.83 -6.72
CA GLY A 140 2.59 -5.78 -6.55
C GLY A 140 3.38 -5.97 -7.84
N SER A 141 2.69 -6.06 -8.98
CA SER A 141 3.33 -6.17 -10.30
C SER A 141 4.16 -4.95 -10.64
N LYS A 142 3.73 -3.73 -10.28
CA LYS A 142 4.52 -2.50 -10.46
C LYS A 142 5.82 -2.54 -9.68
N VAL A 143 5.79 -3.03 -8.44
CA VAL A 143 7.00 -3.19 -7.61
C VAL A 143 7.97 -4.17 -8.26
N ILE A 144 7.52 -5.40 -8.54
CA ILE A 144 8.38 -6.48 -9.04
C ILE A 144 8.92 -6.18 -10.45
N SER A 145 8.12 -5.52 -11.30
CA SER A 145 8.56 -5.11 -12.64
C SER A 145 9.59 -3.98 -12.60
N SER A 146 9.53 -3.10 -11.60
CA SER A 146 10.50 -2.02 -11.43
C SER A 146 11.79 -2.50 -10.75
N ASP A 147 11.67 -3.37 -9.75
CA ASP A 147 12.79 -3.89 -8.97
C ASP A 147 12.50 -5.33 -8.51
N SER A 148 13.07 -6.30 -9.23
CA SER A 148 12.92 -7.72 -8.92
C SER A 148 13.54 -8.14 -7.59
N ASN A 149 14.47 -7.36 -7.03
CA ASN A 149 15.12 -7.60 -5.74
C ASN A 149 14.66 -6.58 -4.69
N TYR A 150 13.47 -6.02 -4.86
CA TYR A 150 12.89 -4.99 -4.00
C TYR A 150 13.07 -5.32 -2.51
N GLU A 151 13.56 -4.33 -1.76
CA GLU A 151 13.64 -4.34 -0.32
C GLU A 151 13.28 -2.94 0.20
N PHE A 152 12.45 -2.89 1.24
CA PHE A 152 12.21 -1.65 1.94
C PHE A 152 13.32 -1.43 2.97
N ASP A 153 14.10 -0.36 2.78
CA ASP A 153 15.30 -0.08 3.56
C ASP A 153 15.04 0.20 5.04
N LYS A 154 13.79 0.50 5.42
CA LYS A 154 13.37 0.75 6.80
C LYS A 154 12.82 -0.49 7.51
N ASP A 155 12.45 -1.53 6.76
CA ASP A 155 11.98 -2.81 7.28
C ASP A 155 12.18 -3.91 6.23
N ASN A 156 13.24 -4.70 6.42
CA ASN A 156 13.62 -5.75 5.47
C ASN A 156 12.65 -6.94 5.41
N THR A 157 11.66 -7.02 6.31
CA THR A 157 10.58 -8.00 6.19
C THR A 157 9.65 -7.66 5.02
N ILE A 158 9.64 -6.39 4.61
CA ILE A 158 8.98 -5.91 3.39
C ILE A 158 9.99 -5.98 2.25
N ASN A 159 9.87 -7.03 1.46
CA ASN A 159 10.74 -7.32 0.32
C ASN A 159 9.97 -7.99 -0.84
N ALA A 160 10.65 -8.24 -1.95
CA ALA A 160 10.08 -8.86 -3.14
C ALA A 160 9.33 -10.17 -2.83
N ALA A 161 9.86 -11.01 -1.94
CA ALA A 161 9.20 -12.24 -1.54
C ALA A 161 7.89 -11.99 -0.77
N SER A 162 7.85 -11.02 0.14
CA SER A 162 6.62 -10.64 0.85
C SER A 162 5.55 -10.07 -0.09
N VAL A 163 5.96 -9.26 -1.07
CA VAL A 163 5.07 -8.73 -2.12
C VAL A 163 4.52 -9.87 -2.97
N LEU A 164 5.38 -10.77 -3.45
CA LEU A 164 4.97 -11.93 -4.26
C LEU A 164 4.07 -12.90 -3.49
N ASN A 165 4.33 -13.17 -2.21
CA ASN A 165 3.42 -13.98 -1.39
C ASN A 165 2.02 -13.34 -1.32
N THR A 166 1.95 -12.01 -1.16
CA THR A 166 0.67 -11.27 -1.12
C THR A 166 -0.04 -11.30 -2.48
N VAL A 167 0.70 -11.19 -3.58
CA VAL A 167 0.17 -11.33 -4.94
C VAL A 167 -0.35 -12.75 -5.19
N ALA A 168 0.38 -13.79 -4.76
CA ALA A 168 -0.07 -15.17 -4.84
C ALA A 168 -1.36 -15.40 -4.04
N GLU A 169 -1.46 -14.80 -2.84
CA GLU A 169 -2.69 -14.83 -2.04
C GLU A 169 -3.87 -14.17 -2.77
N ALA A 170 -3.65 -13.02 -3.41
CA ALA A 170 -4.68 -12.36 -4.20
C ALA A 170 -5.16 -13.20 -5.39
N HIS A 171 -4.24 -13.80 -6.15
CA HIS A 171 -4.57 -14.73 -7.23
C HIS A 171 -5.40 -15.92 -6.72
N TYR A 172 -5.04 -16.49 -5.57
CA TYR A 172 -5.79 -17.57 -4.95
C TYR A 172 -7.26 -17.17 -4.67
N TYR A 173 -7.49 -16.00 -4.08
CA TYR A 173 -8.86 -15.52 -3.81
C TYR A 173 -9.67 -15.17 -5.06
N LEU A 174 -8.99 -14.86 -6.17
CA LEU A 174 -9.62 -14.67 -7.49
C LEU A 174 -9.84 -15.97 -8.26
N ASN A 175 -9.53 -17.13 -7.66
CA ASN A 175 -9.57 -18.44 -8.33
C ASN A 175 -8.65 -18.51 -9.57
N GLN A 176 -7.54 -17.77 -9.52
CA GLN A 176 -6.40 -17.82 -10.44
C GLN A 176 -5.30 -18.68 -9.80
N ILE A 177 -5.67 -19.92 -9.52
CA ILE A 177 -4.85 -20.94 -8.86
C ILE A 177 -3.56 -21.22 -9.63
N SER A 178 -3.57 -21.15 -10.97
CA SER A 178 -2.36 -21.35 -11.78
C SER A 178 -1.30 -20.29 -11.47
N ASP A 179 -1.69 -19.01 -11.46
CA ASP A 179 -0.78 -17.90 -11.16
C ASP A 179 -0.25 -17.97 -9.72
N ALA A 180 -1.14 -18.24 -8.76
CA ALA A 180 -0.76 -18.42 -7.35
C ALA A 180 0.25 -19.56 -7.16
N PHE A 181 0.07 -20.66 -7.89
CA PHE A 181 0.97 -21.80 -7.89
C PHE A 181 2.34 -21.46 -8.46
N GLU A 182 2.39 -20.84 -9.65
CA GLU A 182 3.65 -20.46 -10.30
C GLU A 182 4.47 -19.50 -9.44
N ILE A 183 3.84 -18.49 -8.84
CA ILE A 183 4.51 -17.59 -7.90
C ILE A 183 5.06 -18.38 -6.69
N SER A 184 4.27 -19.30 -6.14
CA SER A 184 4.70 -20.12 -5.01
C SER A 184 5.93 -20.98 -5.34
N ILE A 185 5.96 -21.60 -6.52
CA ILE A 185 7.13 -22.34 -7.03
C ILE A 185 8.34 -21.40 -7.20
N GLY A 186 8.13 -20.22 -7.78
CA GLY A 186 9.17 -19.20 -7.95
C GLY A 186 9.78 -18.73 -6.62
N LEU A 187 9.00 -18.74 -5.55
CA LEU A 187 9.46 -18.48 -4.18
C LEU A 187 10.12 -19.68 -3.50
N GLY A 188 10.32 -20.80 -4.22
CA GLY A 188 10.96 -22.01 -3.71
C GLY A 188 10.05 -22.89 -2.86
N ARG A 189 8.73 -22.71 -2.90
CA ARG A 189 7.80 -23.65 -2.26
C ARG A 189 7.82 -24.97 -3.04
N SER A 190 7.74 -26.07 -2.30
CA SER A 190 7.64 -27.40 -2.89
C SER A 190 6.28 -28.00 -2.57
N PHE A 191 5.63 -28.56 -3.58
CA PHE A 191 4.37 -29.27 -3.46
C PHE A 191 4.61 -30.74 -3.78
N ALA A 192 4.31 -31.62 -2.82
CA ALA A 192 4.65 -33.05 -2.89
C ALA A 192 3.88 -33.85 -3.97
N THR A 193 2.84 -33.26 -4.56
CA THR A 193 1.87 -33.95 -5.43
C THR A 193 1.81 -33.37 -6.85
N VAL A 194 2.83 -32.63 -7.30
CA VAL A 194 2.87 -32.13 -8.69
C VAL A 194 3.34 -33.28 -9.59
N THR A 195 2.37 -33.99 -10.16
CA THR A 195 2.62 -34.96 -11.24
C THR A 195 2.33 -34.31 -12.57
N ASN A 196 3.36 -34.11 -13.39
CA ASN A 196 3.17 -33.81 -14.81
C ASN A 196 2.59 -35.05 -15.48
N ALA A 197 1.33 -34.99 -15.89
CA ALA A 197 0.65 -36.06 -16.59
C ALA A 197 0.19 -35.56 -17.96
N THR A 198 0.58 -36.27 -19.02
CA THR A 198 -0.01 -36.09 -20.34
C THR A 198 -1.10 -37.15 -20.50
N ASP A 199 -2.34 -36.73 -20.70
CA ASP A 199 -3.48 -37.64 -20.84
C ASP A 199 -4.34 -37.25 -22.05
N THR A 200 -5.10 -38.21 -22.58
CA THR A 200 -6.02 -38.00 -23.70
C THR A 200 -7.34 -37.43 -23.21
N ALA A 201 -7.77 -36.30 -23.77
CA ALA A 201 -9.07 -35.73 -23.41
C ALA A 201 -10.20 -36.35 -24.24
N LYS A 202 -11.35 -36.59 -23.60
CA LYS A 202 -12.58 -37.02 -24.29
C LYS A 202 -13.41 -35.81 -24.70
N VAL A 203 -13.80 -35.75 -25.96
CA VAL A 203 -14.74 -34.74 -26.47
C VAL A 203 -16.14 -35.06 -25.97
N THR A 204 -16.75 -34.12 -25.26
CA THR A 204 -18.06 -34.33 -24.61
C THR A 204 -19.19 -33.62 -25.35
N LEU A 205 -18.90 -32.50 -26.02
CA LEU A 205 -19.87 -31.72 -26.78
C LEU A 205 -19.17 -31.12 -28.02
N TYR A 206 -19.80 -31.29 -29.18
CA TYR A 206 -19.42 -30.69 -30.47
C TYR A 206 -20.68 -30.04 -31.05
N TYR A 207 -20.60 -28.77 -31.44
CA TYR A 207 -21.73 -28.06 -32.05
C TYR A 207 -21.53 -28.01 -33.58
N ASP A 208 -22.32 -28.79 -34.34
CA ASP A 208 -22.22 -28.96 -35.81
C ASP A 208 -22.43 -27.66 -36.63
N ASN A 209 -22.76 -26.53 -35.98
CA ASN A 209 -23.09 -25.24 -36.60
C ASN A 209 -21.88 -24.28 -36.68
N SER A 210 -20.68 -24.82 -36.44
CA SER A 210 -19.41 -24.19 -36.06
C SER A 210 -18.70 -23.30 -37.09
N ILE A 211 -19.42 -22.56 -37.95
CA ILE A 211 -18.76 -21.55 -38.81
C ILE A 211 -18.39 -20.29 -38.00
N ILE A 212 -18.92 -20.09 -36.79
CA ILE A 212 -18.75 -18.84 -36.03
C ILE A 212 -17.96 -19.02 -34.72
N ASP A 213 -17.96 -20.17 -34.05
CA ASP A 213 -17.35 -20.30 -32.72
C ASP A 213 -16.51 -21.56 -32.44
N GLY A 214 -16.65 -22.67 -33.20
CA GLY A 214 -15.70 -23.80 -33.18
C GLY A 214 -15.46 -24.50 -31.84
N LEU A 215 -16.20 -24.14 -30.79
CA LEU A 215 -15.83 -24.45 -29.41
C LEU A 215 -16.13 -25.91 -29.07
N VAL A 216 -15.09 -26.67 -28.68
CA VAL A 216 -15.24 -28.07 -28.27
C VAL A 216 -14.80 -28.22 -26.81
N ASN A 217 -15.64 -28.80 -25.97
CA ASN A 217 -15.29 -29.07 -24.57
C ASN A 217 -14.64 -30.44 -24.45
N ALA A 218 -13.43 -30.47 -23.90
CA ALA A 218 -12.65 -31.65 -23.66
C ALA A 218 -12.39 -31.82 -22.15
N THR A 219 -12.51 -33.06 -21.67
CA THR A 219 -12.26 -33.39 -20.27
C THR A 219 -11.12 -34.41 -20.17
N VAL A 220 -10.16 -34.14 -19.29
CA VAL A 220 -9.06 -35.07 -19.00
C VAL A 220 -9.58 -36.21 -18.12
N THR A 221 -9.31 -37.45 -18.52
CA THR A 221 -9.95 -38.65 -17.93
C THR A 221 -9.52 -39.00 -16.50
N ASN A 222 -8.39 -38.49 -16.04
CA ASN A 222 -7.89 -38.78 -14.70
C ASN A 222 -8.34 -37.71 -13.67
N GLU A 223 -9.12 -38.14 -12.67
CA GLU A 223 -9.88 -37.27 -11.75
C GLU A 223 -9.05 -36.62 -10.62
N THR A 224 -7.73 -36.83 -10.58
CA THR A 224 -6.87 -36.35 -9.48
C THR A 224 -6.10 -35.07 -9.78
N HIS A 225 -6.39 -34.39 -10.89
CA HIS A 225 -5.71 -33.13 -11.24
C HIS A 225 -6.50 -31.91 -10.75
N LEU A 226 -5.89 -31.12 -9.86
CA LEU A 226 -6.46 -29.86 -9.36
C LEU A 226 -6.09 -28.66 -10.24
N LEU A 227 -5.06 -28.80 -11.06
CA LEU A 227 -4.55 -27.82 -12.01
C LEU A 227 -4.17 -28.58 -13.28
N ILE A 228 -4.63 -28.08 -14.43
CA ILE A 228 -4.21 -28.57 -15.74
C ILE A 228 -3.70 -27.38 -16.55
N THR A 229 -2.59 -27.59 -17.25
CA THR A 229 -2.14 -26.73 -18.34
C THR A 229 -2.24 -27.54 -19.63
N VAL A 230 -2.77 -26.93 -20.68
CA VAL A 230 -2.98 -27.60 -21.96
C VAL A 230 -2.34 -26.74 -23.05
N GLU A 231 -1.29 -27.26 -23.68
CA GLU A 231 -0.60 -26.53 -24.76
C GLU A 231 -1.34 -26.63 -26.10
N ASN A 232 -1.87 -27.82 -26.41
CA ASN A 232 -2.68 -28.09 -27.60
C ASN A 232 -3.51 -29.36 -27.38
N ALA A 233 -4.59 -29.51 -28.16
CA ALA A 233 -5.38 -30.73 -28.20
C ALA A 233 -5.37 -31.31 -29.60
N THR A 234 -5.24 -32.64 -29.71
CA THR A 234 -5.30 -33.32 -31.02
C THR A 234 -6.54 -34.22 -31.08
N ILE A 235 -7.42 -33.99 -32.05
CA ILE A 235 -8.61 -34.83 -32.32
C ILE A 235 -8.48 -35.41 -33.72
N SER A 236 -8.48 -36.75 -33.82
CA SER A 236 -8.43 -37.46 -35.11
C SER A 236 -7.28 -37.01 -36.03
N GLY A 237 -6.14 -36.60 -35.45
CA GLY A 237 -4.96 -36.14 -36.19
C GLY A 237 -4.94 -34.65 -36.54
N LEU A 238 -5.97 -33.88 -36.15
CA LEU A 238 -6.01 -32.42 -36.28
C LEU A 238 -5.70 -31.76 -34.94
N THR A 239 -4.82 -30.76 -34.95
CA THR A 239 -4.44 -29.98 -33.76
C THR A 239 -5.33 -28.75 -33.65
N TYR A 240 -5.87 -28.53 -32.45
CA TYR A 240 -6.73 -27.41 -32.07
C TYR A 240 -6.05 -26.53 -31.02
N GLY A 241 -6.36 -25.24 -31.05
CA GLY A 241 -5.93 -24.28 -30.02
C GLY A 241 -6.78 -24.40 -28.77
N ILE A 242 -6.29 -23.94 -27.63
CA ILE A 242 -7.07 -23.89 -26.38
C ILE A 242 -7.67 -22.49 -26.23
N THR A 243 -8.97 -22.41 -26.00
CA THR A 243 -9.70 -21.15 -25.83
C THR A 243 -9.85 -20.78 -24.36
N GLU A 244 -10.16 -21.77 -23.51
CA GLU A 244 -10.41 -21.57 -22.08
C GLU A 244 -10.01 -22.82 -21.29
N ILE A 245 -9.41 -22.62 -20.12
CA ILE A 245 -9.14 -23.69 -19.15
C ILE A 245 -9.91 -23.36 -17.88
N TYR A 246 -10.67 -24.32 -17.38
CA TYR A 246 -11.47 -24.14 -16.18
C TYR A 246 -10.65 -24.55 -14.95
N GLU A 247 -9.98 -23.58 -14.34
CA GLU A 247 -9.13 -23.81 -13.18
C GLU A 247 -9.84 -24.52 -12.02
N GLY A 248 -9.12 -25.39 -11.31
CA GLY A 248 -9.71 -26.25 -10.26
C GLY A 248 -10.47 -27.46 -10.82
N THR A 249 -10.53 -27.61 -12.15
CA THR A 249 -11.17 -28.74 -12.82
C THR A 249 -10.25 -29.40 -13.84
N ASN A 250 -10.70 -30.51 -14.43
CA ASN A 250 -10.05 -31.22 -15.52
C ASN A 250 -10.63 -30.85 -16.90
N ARG A 251 -11.29 -29.69 -17.03
CA ARG A 251 -12.01 -29.27 -18.24
C ARG A 251 -11.32 -28.10 -18.94
N PHE A 252 -11.42 -28.09 -20.26
CA PHE A 252 -10.99 -26.99 -21.11
C PHE A 252 -11.79 -26.98 -22.42
N ASP A 253 -11.78 -25.82 -23.08
CA ASP A 253 -12.41 -25.61 -24.39
C ASP A 253 -11.35 -25.36 -25.46
N ILE A 254 -11.59 -25.86 -26.68
CA ILE A 254 -10.67 -25.75 -27.82
C ILE A 254 -11.34 -25.10 -29.03
N ILE A 255 -10.54 -24.56 -29.97
CA ILE A 255 -10.97 -23.94 -31.23
C ILE A 255 -10.11 -24.39 -32.42
#